data_AF-A0A371G6A2-F1
#
_entry.id   AF-A0A371G6A2-F1
#
_cell.length_a   1.000
_cell.length_b   1.000
_cell.length_c   1.000
_cell.angle_alpha   90.00
_cell.angle_beta   90.00
_cell.angle_gamma   90.00
#
_symmetry.space_group_name_H-M   'P 1'
#
loop_
_entity.id
_entity.type
_entity.pdbx_description
1 polymer ?
#
loop_
_entity_poly.entity_id
_entity_poly.type
_entity_poly.pdbx_seq_one_letter_code
_entity_poly.pdbx_strand_id
1 'polypeptide(L)' 'MLNGTNFKEWKEAVEIVMGCMDLDLALRAEEPIPTMDNLQEVKIEKWERSNRMCLMIMKRSIPEAFRGSIFE' A
#
# COMPACT_ATOMS: atom_id res chain seq x y z
N MET A 1 4.28 -6.31 18.86
CA MET A 1 4.57 -6.99 17.61
C MET A 1 3.25 -7.23 16.88
N LEU A 2 3.20 -7.08 15.56
CA LEU A 2 2.07 -7.65 14.80
C LEU A 2 2.24 -9.17 14.81
N ASN A 3 1.19 -9.91 15.17
CA ASN A 3 1.12 -11.37 15.22
C ASN A 3 0.03 -11.85 14.25
N GLY A 4 -0.13 -13.17 14.10
CA GLY A 4 -1.04 -13.74 13.10
C GLY A 4 -2.50 -13.22 13.17
N THR A 5 -3.03 -12.97 14.36
CA THR A 5 -4.41 -12.51 14.54
C THR A 5 -4.54 -11.01 14.31
N ASN A 6 -3.70 -10.20 14.96
CA ASN A 6 -3.80 -8.74 14.84
C ASN A 6 -3.30 -8.23 13.48
N PHE A 7 -2.45 -8.99 12.78
CA PHE A 7 -2.00 -8.67 11.43
C PHE A 7 -3.13 -8.79 10.43
N LYS A 8 -3.96 -9.84 10.55
CA LYS A 8 -5.11 -10.04 9.65
C LYS A 8 -6.11 -8.90 9.80
N GLU A 9 -6.48 -8.57 11.04
CA GLU A 9 -7.41 -7.46 11.33
C GLU A 9 -6.85 -6.11 10.86
N TRP A 10 -5.57 -5.84 11.13
CA TRP A 10 -4.90 -4.62 10.67
C TRP A 10 -4.87 -4.55 9.14
N LYS A 11 -4.52 -5.65 8.47
CA LYS A 11 -4.45 -5.72 7.00
C LYS A 11 -5.82 -5.47 6.37
N GLU A 12 -6.87 -6.14 6.86
CA GLU A 12 -8.24 -5.94 6.36
C GLU A 12 -8.70 -4.47 6.54
N ALA A 13 -8.43 -3.87 7.71
CA ALA A 13 -8.77 -2.47 7.96
C ALA A 13 -8.04 -1.50 7.00
N VAL A 14 -6.74 -1.74 6.77
CA VAL A 14 -5.96 -0.95 5.81
C VAL A 14 -6.49 -1.12 4.39
N GLU A 15 -6.75 -2.35 3.94
CA GLU A 15 -7.28 -2.62 2.59
C GLU A 15 -8.64 -1.96 2.36
N ILE A 16 -9.54 -1.96 3.35
CA ILE A 16 -10.83 -1.25 3.27
C ILE A 16 -10.62 0.25 3.08
N VAL A 17 -9.75 0.87 3.89
CA VAL A 17 -9.47 2.32 3.80
C VAL A 17 -8.87 2.67 2.44
N MET A 18 -7.92 1.88 1.93
CA MET A 18 -7.34 2.11 0.60
C MET A 18 -8.39 2.01 -0.50
N GLY A 19 -9.29 1.04 -0.41
CA GLY A 19 -10.37 0.87 -1.38
C GLY A 19 -11.40 1.98 -1.36
N CYS A 20 -11.78 2.48 -0.18
CA CYS A 20 -12.66 3.64 -0.07
C CYS A 20 -12.05 4.94 -0.64
N MET A 21 -10.71 5.01 -0.74
CA MET A 21 -9.98 6.17 -1.23
C MET A 21 -9.51 6.04 -2.68
N ASP A 22 -9.83 4.93 -3.38
CA ASP A 22 -9.30 4.58 -4.70
C ASP A 22 -7.76 4.56 -4.75
N LEU A 23 -7.11 4.15 -3.66
CA LEU A 23 -5.65 4.09 -3.52
C LEU A 23 -5.10 2.66 -3.58
N ASP A 24 -5.92 1.67 -3.87
CA ASP A 24 -5.60 0.24 -3.83
C ASP A 24 -5.06 -0.34 -5.14
N LEU A 25 -4.87 0.48 -6.17
CA LEU A 25 -4.34 0.05 -7.47
C LEU A 25 -3.02 -0.71 -7.33
N ALA A 26 -2.08 -0.19 -6.54
CA ALA A 26 -0.79 -0.81 -6.27
C ALA A 26 -0.87 -2.11 -5.45
N LEU A 27 -2.01 -2.37 -4.78
CA LEU A 27 -2.26 -3.63 -4.06
C LEU A 27 -2.85 -4.71 -4.96
N ARG A 28 -3.50 -4.32 -6.08
CA ARG A 28 -4.22 -5.23 -6.99
C ARG A 28 -3.49 -5.49 -8.30
N ALA A 29 -2.58 -4.62 -8.70
CA ALA A 29 -1.87 -4.69 -9.96
C ALA A 29 -0.36 -4.62 -9.74
N GLU A 30 0.38 -5.40 -10.53
CA GLU A 30 1.83 -5.34 -10.58
C GLU A 30 2.32 -3.95 -11.04
N GLU A 31 3.57 -3.65 -10.70
CA GLU A 31 4.22 -2.42 -11.15
C GLU A 31 4.26 -2.35 -12.69
N PRO A 32 3.69 -1.30 -13.30
CA PRO A 32 3.65 -1.19 -14.74
C PRO A 32 5.05 -1.01 -15.34
N ILE A 33 5.32 -1.71 -16.44
CA ILE A 33 6.59 -1.60 -17.16
C ILE A 33 6.60 -0.31 -17.98
N PRO A 34 7.62 0.56 -17.83
CA PRO A 34 7.76 1.76 -18.65
C PRO A 34 7.86 1.40 -20.14
N THR A 35 6.96 1.93 -20.94
CA THR A 35 6.96 1.79 -22.40
C THR A 35 6.61 3.14 -23.04
N MET A 36 6.93 3.33 -24.33
CA MET A 36 6.75 4.61 -25.04
C MET A 36 5.29 5.03 -25.32
N ASP A 37 4.31 4.30 -24.82
CA ASP A 37 2.90 4.60 -25.06
C ASP A 37 2.36 5.59 -24.01
N ASN A 38 1.76 6.69 -24.47
CA ASN A 38 1.15 7.71 -23.60
C ASN A 38 0.05 7.13 -22.68
N LEU A 39 -0.66 6.07 -23.11
CA LEU A 39 -1.63 5.38 -22.25
C LEU A 39 -0.96 4.66 -21.07
N GLN A 40 0.30 4.24 -21.23
CA GLN A 40 1.08 3.62 -20.16
C GLN A 40 1.58 4.66 -19.17
N GLU A 41 1.94 5.87 -19.63
CA GLU A 41 2.35 6.97 -18.73
C GLU A 41 1.27 7.30 -17.70
N VAL A 42 0.01 7.42 -18.13
CA VAL A 42 -1.13 7.67 -17.21
C VAL A 42 -1.35 6.50 -16.23
N LYS A 43 -1.12 5.26 -16.66
CA LYS A 43 -1.23 4.09 -15.78
C LYS A 43 -0.11 4.06 -14.75
N ILE A 44 1.12 4.38 -15.16
CA ILE A 44 2.30 4.47 -14.30
C ILE A 44 2.06 5.55 -13.24
N GLU A 45 1.66 6.76 -13.63
CA GLU A 45 1.40 7.85 -12.68
C GLU A 45 0.33 7.47 -11.64
N LYS A 46 -0.77 6.84 -12.08
CA LYS A 46 -1.82 6.37 -11.16
C LYS A 46 -1.31 5.29 -10.21
N TRP A 47 -0.53 4.35 -10.71
CA TRP A 47 0.04 3.27 -9.90
C TRP A 47 1.05 3.83 -8.89
N GLU A 48 1.96 4.71 -9.31
CA GLU A 48 2.95 5.35 -8.43
C GLU A 48 2.28 6.18 -7.33
N ARG A 49 1.25 6.95 -7.69
CA ARG A 49 0.46 7.72 -6.72
C ARG A 49 -0.19 6.80 -5.69
N SER A 50 -0.84 5.74 -6.15
CA SER A 50 -1.46 4.72 -5.29
C SER A 50 -0.43 4.07 -4.37
N ASN A 51 0.71 3.63 -4.91
CA ASN A 51 1.80 2.99 -4.16
C ASN A 51 2.36 3.93 -3.08
N ARG A 52 2.67 5.18 -3.44
CA ARG A 52 3.20 6.18 -2.51
C ARG A 52 2.25 6.43 -1.34
N MET A 53 0.96 6.62 -1.62
CA MET A 53 -0.04 6.89 -0.59
C MET A 53 -0.29 5.66 0.28
N CYS A 54 -0.37 4.47 -0.33
CA CYS A 54 -0.47 3.19 0.35
C CYS A 54 0.63 3.02 1.39
N LEU A 55 1.89 3.24 0.99
CA LEU A 55 3.05 3.14 1.86
C LEU A 55 3.00 4.13 3.03
N MET A 56 2.57 5.38 2.80
CA MET A 56 2.47 6.37 3.87
C MET A 56 1.43 5.98 4.92
N ILE A 57 0.25 5.53 4.49
CA ILE A 57 -0.83 5.11 5.40
C ILE A 57 -0.44 3.83 6.13
N MET A 58 0.10 2.82 5.44
CA MET A 58 0.57 1.58 6.08
C MET A 58 1.59 1.89 7.17
N LYS A 59 2.65 2.66 6.87
CA LYS A 59 3.66 3.05 7.85
C LYS A 59 3.07 3.81 9.04
N ARG A 60 2.11 4.70 8.80
CA ARG A 60 1.42 5.47 9.86
C ARG A 60 0.53 4.58 10.71
N SER A 61 -0.17 3.64 10.10
CA SER A 61 -1.14 2.75 10.75
C SER A 61 -0.48 1.73 11.69
N ILE A 62 0.78 1.38 11.46
CA ILE A 62 1.56 0.56 12.38
C ILE A 62 1.88 1.41 13.63
N PRO A 63 1.41 1.00 14.83
CA PRO A 63 1.73 1.69 16.08
C PRO A 63 3.23 1.83 16.31
N GLU A 64 3.67 2.96 16.86
CA GLU A 64 5.09 3.24 17.11
C GLU A 64 5.79 2.20 17.97
N ALA A 65 5.07 1.63 18.95
CA ALA A 65 5.53 0.54 19.80
C ALA A 65 5.95 -0.72 19.02
N PHE A 66 5.56 -0.85 17.75
CA PHE A 66 5.88 -1.98 16.88
C PHE A 66 6.84 -1.64 15.74
N ARG A 67 7.23 -0.36 15.57
CA ARG A 67 8.14 0.06 14.50
C ARG A 67 9.62 -0.31 14.74
N GLY A 68 9.99 -0.67 15.96
CA GLY A 68 11.36 -1.09 16.33
C GLY A 68 11.58 -2.60 16.39
N SER A 69 10.52 -3.42 16.40
CA SER A 69 10.62 -4.89 16.46
C SER A 69 10.72 -5.56 15.08
N ILE A 70 11.07 -4.81 14.04
CA ILE A 70 11.37 -5.34 12.70
C ILE A 70 12.83 -5.84 12.62
N PHE A 71 13.64 -5.60 13.66
CA PHE A 71 14.96 -6.19 13.84
C PHE A 71 14.93 -7.22 14.97
N GLU A 72 14.58 -8.46 14.63
CA GLU A 72 15.23 -9.70 15.11
C GLU A 72 14.84 -10.86 14.20
#